data_AF-A0A7C6HSW8-F1
#
_entry.id   AF-A0A7C6HSW8-F1
#
_cell.length_a   1.000
_cell.length_b   1.000
_cell.length_c   1.000
_cell.angle_alpha   90.00
_cell.angle_beta   90.00
_cell.angle_gamma   90.00
#
_symmetry.space_group_name_H-M   'P 1'
#
loop_
_entity.id
_entity.type
_entity.pdbx_description
1 polymer ?
#
loop_
_entity_poly.entity_id
_entity_poly.type
_entity_poly.pdbx_seq_one_letter_code
_entity_poly.pdbx_strand_id
1 'polypeptide(L)' 'MAVKTITIDLEAYERLRRLKDGQSFSQVIKRYIPAPGATAGDLLSTLEDVSVAEETLDAIEAVVQERSDHPIRAPQW' A
#
# COMPACT_ATOMS: atom_id res chain seq x y z
N MET A 1 11.91 -1.90 -25.84
CA MET A 1 10.54 -2.11 -25.32
C MET A 1 10.32 -3.60 -25.16
N ALA A 2 10.02 -4.08 -23.95
CA ALA A 2 9.61 -5.46 -23.75
C ALA A 2 8.10 -5.55 -23.98
N VAL A 3 7.66 -6.43 -24.88
CA VAL A 3 6.25 -6.71 -25.12
C VAL A 3 5.94 -8.09 -24.56
N LYS A 4 4.84 -8.21 -23.82
CA LYS A 4 4.31 -9.47 -23.31
C LYS A 4 2.95 -9.70 -23.94
N THR A 5 2.71 -10.91 -24.44
CA THR A 5 1.41 -11.33 -24.95
C THR A 5 0.63 -11.97 -23.81
N ILE A 6 -0.59 -11.51 -23.58
CA ILE A 6 -1.52 -12.10 -22.62
C ILE A 6 -2.77 -12.59 -23.36
N THR A 7 -3.33 -13.70 -22.92
CA THR A 7 -4.62 -14.20 -23.40
C THR A 7 -5.70 -13.76 -22.42
N ILE A 8 -6.74 -13.10 -22.92
CA ILE A 8 -7.90 -12.65 -22.14
C ILE A 8 -9.17 -13.14 -22.81
N ASP A 9 -10.25 -13.26 -22.05
CA ASP A 9 -11.55 -13.56 -22.62
C ASP A 9 -12.08 -12.41 -23.48
N LEU A 10 -13.10 -12.71 -24.29
CA LEU A 10 -13.68 -11.75 -25.23
C LEU A 10 -14.39 -10.59 -24.51
N GLU A 11 -14.94 -10.82 -23.33
CA GLU A 11 -15.62 -9.80 -22.55
C GLU A 11 -14.63 -8.77 -21.99
N ALA A 12 -13.50 -9.23 -21.44
CA ALA A 12 -12.40 -8.40 -20.99
C ALA A 12 -11.83 -7.55 -22.14
N TYR A 13 -11.69 -8.14 -23.33
CA TYR A 13 -11.28 -7.40 -24.53
C TYR A 13 -12.28 -6.26 -24.87
N GLU A 14 -13.58 -6.56 -24.93
CA GLU A 14 -14.60 -5.56 -25.24
C GLU A 14 -14.68 -4.44 -24.18
N ARG A 15 -14.54 -4.78 -22.90
CA ARG A 15 -14.46 -3.79 -21.81
C ARG A 15 -13.25 -2.86 -21.98
N LEU A 16 -12.07 -3.41 -22.25
CA LEU A 16 -10.86 -2.61 -22.51
C LEU A 16 -10.99 -1.76 -23.77
N ARG A 17 -11.63 -2.29 -24.81
CA ARG A 17 -11.88 -1.59 -26.08
C ARG A 17 -12.79 -0.38 -25.89
N ARG A 18 -13.82 -0.47 -25.05
CA ARG A 18 -14.72 0.67 -24.75
C ARG A 18 -14.02 1.80 -24.00
N LEU A 19 -13.03 1.47 -23.17
CA LEU A 19 -12.23 2.45 -22.41
C LEU A 19 -11.09 3.07 -23.23
N LYS A 20 -10.91 2.61 -24.48
CA LYS A 20 -9.82 3.02 -25.36
C LYS A 20 -10.17 4.34 -26.07
N ASP A 21 -9.99 5.46 -25.39
CA ASP A 21 -10.10 6.82 -25.97
C ASP A 21 -8.85 7.20 -26.79
N GLY A 22 -8.55 6.43 -27.84
CA GLY A 22 -7.36 6.63 -28.69
C GLY A 22 -6.02 6.27 -28.03
N GLN A 23 -6.03 5.85 -26.76
CA GLN A 23 -4.86 5.39 -26.03
C GLN A 23 -4.49 3.93 -26.36
N SER A 24 -3.28 3.52 -26.01
CA SER A 24 -2.88 2.11 -26.07
C SER A 24 -3.54 1.30 -24.95
N PHE A 25 -3.79 0.00 -25.17
CA PHE A 25 -4.29 -0.90 -24.12
C PHE A 25 -3.39 -0.91 -22.88
N SER A 26 -2.07 -0.79 -23.07
CA SER A 26 -1.11 -0.69 -21.98
C SER A 26 -1.34 0.53 -21.08
N GLN A 27 -1.76 1.67 -21.64
CA GLN A 27 -2.08 2.87 -20.84
C GLN A 27 -3.39 2.71 -20.08
N VAL A 28 -4.41 2.12 -20.72
CA VAL A 28 -5.68 1.80 -20.06
C VAL A 28 -5.43 0.88 -18.86
N ILE A 29 -4.67 -0.21 -19.06
CA ILE A 29 -4.34 -1.16 -17.99
C ILE A 29 -3.63 -0.44 -16.83
N LYS A 30 -2.61 0.38 -17.11
CA LYS A 30 -1.87 1.13 -16.08
C LYS A 30 -2.70 2.18 -15.33
N ARG A 31 -3.78 2.67 -15.93
CA ARG A 31 -4.69 3.63 -15.28
C ARG A 31 -5.52 2.95 -14.18
N TYR A 32 -5.91 1.70 -14.39
CA TYR A 32 -6.76 0.96 -13.46
C TYR A 32 -5.98 0.06 -12.52
N ILE A 33 -4.80 -0.40 -12.95
CA ILE A 33 -3.88 -1.19 -12.12
C ILE A 33 -2.80 -0.24 -11.62
N PRO A 34 -2.86 0.19 -10.35
CA PRO A 34 -1.82 1.03 -9.76
C PRO A 34 -0.46 0.34 -9.84
N ALA A 35 0.60 1.14 -9.95
CA ALA A 35 1.94 0.59 -9.86
C ALA A 35 2.15 -0.04 -8.47
N PRO A 36 2.97 -1.11 -8.36
CA PRO A 36 3.35 -1.63 -7.05
C PRO A 36 3.87 -0.51 -6.16
N GLY A 37 3.32 -0.39 -4.94
CA GLY A 37 3.68 0.66 -3.98
C GLY A 37 2.91 1.98 -4.17
N ALA A 38 1.97 2.06 -5.11
CA ALA A 38 1.18 3.27 -5.33
C ALA A 38 -0.10 3.32 -4.49
N THR A 39 -0.42 2.25 -3.73
CA THR A 39 -1.59 2.22 -2.84
C THR A 39 -1.19 2.15 -1.37
N ALA A 40 -2.08 2.63 -0.49
CA ALA A 40 -1.92 2.47 0.96
C ALA A 40 -1.94 0.98 1.38
N GLY A 41 -2.59 0.11 0.61
CA GLY A 41 -2.57 -1.33 0.83
C GLY A 41 -1.19 -1.94 0.54
N ASP A 42 -0.50 -1.47 -0.50
CA ASP A 42 0.87 -1.88 -0.78
C ASP A 42 1.83 -1.42 0.32
N LEU A 43 1.65 -0.18 0.81
CA LEU A 43 2.40 0.32 1.96
C LEU A 43 2.15 -0.55 3.20
N LEU A 44 0.88 -0.84 3.51
CA LEU A 44 0.51 -1.67 4.66
C LEU A 44 1.13 -3.07 4.57
N SER A 45 1.10 -3.69 3.39
CA SER A 45 1.70 -5.01 3.16
C SER A 45 3.22 -4.95 3.37
N THR A 46 3.87 -3.85 2.98
CA THR A 46 5.31 -3.67 3.19
C THR A 46 5.65 -3.53 4.67
N LEU A 47 4.76 -2.95 5.49
CA LEU A 47 5.00 -2.79 6.93
C LEU A 47 5.08 -4.13 7.69
N GLU A 48 4.48 -5.20 7.17
CA GLU A 48 4.58 -6.53 7.78
C GLU A 48 6.03 -7.05 7.82
N ASP A 49 6.84 -6.63 6.85
CA ASP A 49 8.24 -7.04 6.70
C ASP A 49 9.24 -6.02 7.29
N VAL A 50 8.76 -4.89 7.82
CA VAL A 50 9.62 -3.83 8.37
C VAL A 50 9.92 -4.09 9.84
N SER A 51 11.20 -4.30 10.15
CA SER A 51 11.70 -4.26 11.54
C SER A 51 12.08 -2.84 11.94
N VAL A 52 11.79 -2.47 13.17
CA VAL A 52 12.22 -1.21 13.78
C VAL A 52 13.61 -1.41 14.43
N ALA A 53 14.44 -0.38 14.44
CA ALA A 53 15.76 -0.43 15.07
C ALA A 53 15.63 -0.53 16.61
N GLU A 54 16.53 -1.26 17.27
CA GLU A 54 16.51 -1.49 18.72
C GLU A 54 16.51 -0.17 19.50
N GLU A 55 17.27 0.83 19.05
CA GLU A 55 17.34 2.14 19.71
C GLU A 55 15.98 2.87 19.71
N THR A 56 15.13 2.58 18.71
CA THR A 56 13.77 3.13 18.67
C THR A 56 12.85 2.39 19.62
N LEU A 57 13.05 1.07 19.81
CA LEU A 57 12.31 0.30 20.81
C LEU A 57 12.64 0.78 22.22
N ASP A 58 13.92 0.98 22.53
CA ASP A 58 14.39 1.53 23.80
C ASP A 58 13.77 2.90 24.09
N ALA A 59 13.72 3.78 23.07
CA ALA A 59 13.12 5.10 23.21
C ALA A 59 11.60 5.04 23.46
N ILE A 60 10.89 4.11 22.81
CA ILE A 60 9.46 3.90 23.06
C ILE A 60 9.23 3.39 24.48
N GLU A 61 10.05 2.46 24.96
CA GLU A 61 9.94 1.90 26.30
C GLU A 61 10.16 2.98 27.37
N ALA A 62 11.16 3.85 27.20
CA ALA A 62 11.37 5.00 28.08
C ALA A 62 10.13 5.91 28.19
N VAL A 63 9.49 6.22 27.05
CA VAL A 63 8.27 7.05 27.01
C VAL A 63 7.08 6.34 27.67
N VAL A 64 6.93 5.02 27.47
CA VAL A 64 5.87 4.24 28.12
C VAL A 64 6.07 4.23 29.63
N GLN A 65 7.30 4.06 30.09
CA GLN A 65 7.63 4.05 31.52
C GLN A 65 7.34 5.40 32.16
N GLU A 66 7.80 6.50 31.56
CA GLU A 66 7.52 7.86 32.04
C GLU A 66 6.02 8.13 32.17
N ARG A 67 5.21 7.69 31.19
CA ARG A 67 3.75 7.82 31.26
C ARG A 67 3.13 7.01 32.39
N SER A 68 3.68 5.84 32.68
CA SER A 68 3.18 4.97 33.75
C SER A 68 3.46 5.55 35.14
N ASP A 69 4.60 6.23 35.29
CA ASP A 69 5.02 6.91 36.51
C ASP A 69 4.36 8.29 36.67
N HIS A 70 3.69 8.78 35.62
CA HIS A 70 3.05 10.08 35.63
C HIS A 70 1.86 10.11 36.63
N PRO A 71 1.80 11.11 37.54
CA PRO A 71 0.80 11.17 38.60
C PRO A 71 -0.62 11.39 38.07
N ILE A 72 -0.76 11.95 36.87
CA ILE A 72 -2.05 12.13 36.19
C ILE A 72 -2.31 10.90 35.31
N ARG A 73 -3.33 10.11 35.67
CA ARG A 73 -3.81 8.96 34.87
C ARG A 73 -4.98 9.38 33.97
N ALA A 74 -5.07 8.77 32.79
CA ALA A 74 -6.24 8.92 31.93
C ALA A 74 -7.50 8.40 32.66
N PRO A 75 -8.60 9.18 32.71
CA PRO A 75 -9.82 8.73 33.35
C PRO A 75 -10.40 7.54 32.58
N GLN A 76 -10.71 6.46 33.31
CA GLN A 76 -11.45 5.32 32.78
C GLN A 76 -12.92 5.52 33.12
N TRP A 77 -13.71 5.84 32.10
CA TRP A 77 -15.17 5.95 32.15
C TRP A 77 -15.79 4.88 31.27
#